data_AF-A0A966NFA9-F1
#
_entry.id   AF-A0A966NFA9-F1
#
_cell.length_a   1.000
_cell.length_b   1.000
_cell.length_c   1.000
_cell.angle_alpha   90.00
_cell.angle_beta   90.00
_cell.angle_gamma   90.00
#
_symmetry.space_group_name_H-M   'P 1'
#
loop_
_entity.id
_entity.type
_entity.pdbx_description
1 polymer ?
#
loop_
_entity_poly.entity_id
_entity_poly.type
_entity_poly.pdbx_seq_one_letter_code
_entity_poly.pdbx_strand_id
1 'polypeptide(L)' 'MKYQWRKGPPPDIGWWPASTDKNSEVIRWWDGTSWSAGVFPESSSRKAAFWAKVKVGAPKWIEWTDRWWEAK' A
#
# COMPACT_ATOMS: atom_id res chain seq x y z
N MET A 1 7.29 -7.49 15.68
CA MET A 1 7.36 -8.15 14.34
C MET A 1 8.29 -7.36 13.45
N LYS A 2 9.17 -8.02 12.69
CA LYS A 2 10.04 -7.33 11.72
C LYS A 2 9.38 -7.48 10.35
N TYR A 3 8.78 -6.41 9.83
CA TYR A 3 8.21 -6.40 8.49
C TYR A 3 9.32 -6.62 7.46
N GLN A 4 9.12 -7.58 6.54
CA GLN A 4 9.99 -7.73 5.38
C GLN A 4 9.47 -6.79 4.29
N TRP A 5 10.22 -5.72 4.03
CA TRP A 5 9.90 -4.73 2.99
C TRP A 5 10.45 -5.19 1.64
N ARG A 6 9.62 -5.12 0.61
CA ARG A 6 9.89 -5.60 -0.75
C ARG A 6 9.67 -4.49 -1.76
N LYS A 7 10.51 -4.45 -2.81
CA LYS A 7 10.42 -3.49 -3.92
C LYS A 7 9.67 -4.09 -5.10
N GLY A 8 9.15 -3.22 -5.96
CA GLY A 8 8.45 -3.62 -7.18
C GLY A 8 6.97 -3.93 -6.95
N PRO A 9 6.28 -4.56 -7.93
CA PRO A 9 4.88 -4.90 -7.79
C PRO A 9 4.66 -5.98 -6.73
N PRO A 10 3.56 -5.92 -5.96
CA PRO A 10 3.14 -7.02 -5.12
C PRO A 10 2.51 -8.15 -5.98
N PRO A 11 2.27 -9.35 -5.40
CA PRO A 11 1.70 -10.49 -6.12
C PRO A 11 0.33 -10.23 -6.73
N ASP A 12 -0.53 -9.48 -6.02
CA ASP A 12 -1.94 -9.31 -6.38
C ASP A 12 -2.40 -7.85 -6.35
N ILE A 13 -3.41 -7.53 -7.16
CA ILE A 13 -4.16 -6.27 -7.09
C ILE A 13 -4.84 -6.17 -5.73
N GLY A 14 -4.77 -4.99 -5.10
CA GLY A 14 -5.39 -4.81 -3.79
C GLY A 14 -4.73 -3.76 -2.92
N TRP A 15 -5.22 -3.67 -1.68
CA TRP A 15 -4.57 -2.91 -0.62
C TRP A 15 -3.37 -3.68 -0.07
N TRP A 16 -2.26 -2.97 0.12
CA TRP A 16 -1.05 -3.49 0.72
C TRP A 16 -0.51 -2.47 1.73
N PRO A 17 0.06 -2.91 2.87
CA PRO A 17 0.89 -2.03 3.67
C PRO A 17 2.12 -1.67 2.84
N ALA A 18 2.19 -0.40 2.45
CA ALA A 18 3.14 0.09 1.46
C ALA A 18 3.48 1.56 1.71
N SER A 19 4.77 1.84 1.87
CA SER A 19 5.26 3.16 2.21
C SER A 19 6.60 3.48 1.54
N THR A 20 6.91 4.77 1.50
CA THR A 20 8.21 5.29 1.07
C THR A 20 9.24 5.34 2.20
N ASP A 21 8.79 5.21 3.44
CA ASP A 21 9.58 5.36 4.67
C ASP A 21 9.46 4.15 5.62
N LYS A 22 8.90 3.03 5.12
CA LYS A 22 8.66 1.81 5.90
C LYS A 22 7.67 2.00 7.08
N ASN A 23 6.74 2.94 6.99
CA ASN A 23 5.60 3.00 7.90
C ASN A 23 4.56 1.90 7.59
N SER A 24 4.43 0.91 8.47
CA SER A 24 3.48 -0.21 8.32
C SER A 24 2.01 0.16 8.50
N GLU A 25 1.73 1.35 9.05
CA GLU A 25 0.38 1.88 9.23
C GLU A 25 -0.15 2.52 7.94
N VAL A 26 0.69 2.73 6.92
CA VAL A 26 0.26 3.25 5.63
C VAL A 26 -0.07 2.09 4.70
N ILE A 27 -1.27 2.13 4.13
CA ILE A 27 -1.69 1.23 3.05
C ILE A 27 -1.82 1.99 1.73
N ARG A 28 -1.52 1.32 0.62
CA ARG A 28 -1.72 1.82 -0.75
C ARG A 28 -2.44 0.77 -1.58
N TRP A 29 -3.23 1.23 -2.53
CA TRP A 29 -3.87 0.38 -3.53
C TRP A 29 -2.89 0.12 -4.68
N TRP A 30 -2.70 -1.14 -5.03
CA TRP A 30 -2.04 -1.58 -6.25
C TRP A 30 -3.11 -1.93 -7.28
N ASP A 31 -3.14 -1.23 -8.42
CA ASP A 31 -4.12 -1.46 -9.49
C ASP A 31 -3.64 -2.46 -10.56
N GLY A 32 -2.47 -3.08 -10.36
CA GLY A 32 -1.81 -3.95 -11.34
C GLY A 32 -0.74 -3.23 -12.18
N THR A 33 -0.75 -1.90 -12.22
CA THR A 33 0.18 -1.08 -13.00
C THR A 33 0.87 -0.01 -12.15
N SER A 34 0.19 0.53 -11.14
CA SER A 34 0.62 1.69 -10.36
C SER A 34 0.10 1.64 -8.92
N TRP A 35 0.88 2.25 -8.03
CA TRP A 35 0.46 2.48 -6.65
C TRP A 35 -0.39 3.75 -6.52
N SER A 36 -1.36 3.70 -5.62
CA SER A 36 -2.12 4.87 -5.20
C SER A 36 -1.36 5.74 -4.19
N ALA A 37 -1.95 6.88 -3.86
CA ALA A 37 -1.60 7.64 -2.66
C ALA A 37 -1.79 6.77 -1.41
N GLY A 38 -0.96 7.02 -0.39
CA GLY A 38 -1.03 6.34 0.90
C GLY A 38 -2.22 6.84 1.73
N VAL A 39 -2.87 5.92 2.41
CA VAL A 39 -3.90 6.21 3.42
C VAL A 39 -3.67 5.33 4.64
N PHE A 40 -4.25 5.72 5.76
CA PHE A 40 -4.24 4.89 6.96
C PHE A 40 -5.50 4.01 7.03
N PRO A 41 -5.42 2.77 7.55
CA PRO A 41 -6.53 1.83 7.69
C PRO A 41 -7.77 2.37 8.40
N GLU A 42 -7.61 3.32 9.32
CA GLU A 42 -8.72 3.97 10.03
C GLU A 42 -9.45 5.04 9.20
N SER A 43 -8.95 5.36 8.00
CA SER A 43 -9.64 6.25 7.07
C SER A 43 -10.97 5.65 6.63
N SER A 44 -12.00 6.50 6.49
CA SER A 44 -13.30 6.05 5.97
C SER A 44 -13.16 5.43 4.57
N SER A 45 -14.04 4.48 4.25
CA SER A 45 -14.07 3.82 2.94
C SER A 45 -14.18 4.81 1.78
N ARG A 46 -14.93 5.91 1.95
CA ARG A 46 -15.03 7.01 0.96
C ARG A 46 -13.67 7.67 0.72
N LYS A 47 -12.92 7.97 1.80
CA LYS A 47 -11.59 8.58 1.70
C LYS A 47 -10.59 7.61 1.07
N ALA A 48 -10.60 6.34 1.48
CA ALA A 48 -9.77 5.30 0.88
C ALA A 48 -10.05 5.14 -0.63
N ALA A 49 -11.32 5.08 -1.02
CA ALA A 49 -11.73 4.98 -2.43
C ALA A 49 -11.34 6.20 -3.27
N PHE A 50 -11.38 7.40 -2.68
CA PHE A 50 -10.89 8.61 -3.35
C PHE A 50 -9.39 8.53 -3.62
N TRP A 51 -8.59 8.18 -2.60
CA TRP A 51 -7.13 8.11 -2.73
C TRP A 51 -6.63 6.95 -3.56
N ALA A 52 -7.37 5.83 -3.61
CA ALA A 52 -7.08 4.70 -4.48
C ALA A 52 -7.00 5.09 -5.97
N LYS A 53 -7.71 6.16 -6.39
CA LYS A 53 -7.71 6.68 -7.76
C LYS A 53 -6.50 7.57 -8.06
N VAL A 54 -5.80 8.06 -7.04
CA VAL A 54 -4.67 8.98 -7.20
C VAL A 54 -3.40 8.18 -7.44
N LYS A 55 -3.00 8.04 -8.70
CA LYS A 55 -1.78 7.30 -9.10
C LYS A 55 -0.54 8.11 -8.77
N VAL A 56 0.45 7.47 -8.16
CA VAL A 56 1.72 8.11 -7.81
C VAL A 56 2.80 7.66 -8.78
N GLY A 57 3.42 8.61 -9.49
CA GLY A 57 4.45 8.33 -10.51
C GLY A 57 5.80 7.84 -9.97
N ALA A 58 5.91 7.56 -8.68
CA ALA A 58 7.17 7.23 -8.00
C ALA A 58 7.21 5.79 -7.43
N PRO A 59 6.94 4.72 -8.24
CA PRO A 59 6.86 3.34 -7.74
C PRO A 59 8.21 2.83 -7.21
N LYS A 60 9.35 3.39 -7.65
CA LYS A 60 10.69 2.93 -7.27
C LYS A 60 11.01 3.07 -5.77
N TRP A 61 10.33 4.00 -5.10
CA TRP A 61 10.56 4.28 -3.67
C TRP A 61 9.51 3.64 -2.77
N ILE A 62 8.45 3.10 -3.34
CA ILE A 62 7.40 2.43 -2.57
C ILE A 62 7.85 0.99 -2.34
N GLU A 63 7.97 0.65 -1.07
CA GLU A 63 8.18 -0.72 -0.62
C GLU A 63 6.88 -1.22 0.02
N TRP A 64 6.61 -2.51 -0.08
CA TRP A 64 5.42 -3.15 0.50
C TRP A 64 5.81 -4.33 1.40
N THR A 65 4.92 -4.73 2.30
CA THR A 65 5.11 -5.91 3.17
C THR A 65 3.85 -6.78 3.21
N ASP A 66 3.92 -7.91 3.91
CA ASP A 66 2.81 -8.84 4.05
C ASP A 66 1.61 -8.18 4.75
N ARG A 67 0.41 -8.58 4.34
CA ARG A 67 -0.84 -8.07 4.89
C ARG A 67 -0.97 -8.54 6.33
N TRP A 68 -0.72 -7.65 7.28
CA TRP A 68 -0.78 -7.95 8.71
C TRP A 68 -2.19 -8.32 9.19
N TRP A 69 -3.24 -8.02 8.41
CA TRP A 69 -4.61 -8.45 8.67
C TRP A 69 -4.95 -9.86 8.15
N GLU A 70 -4.06 -10.47 7.36
CA GLU A 70 -4.23 -11.86 6.88
C GLU A 70 -3.45 -12.88 7.71
N ALA A 71 -2.46 -12.41 8.49
CA ALA A 71 -1.76 -13.23 9.47
C ALA A 71 -2.70 -13.60 10.62
N LYS A 72 -3.28 -14.80 10.55
CA LYS A 72 -4.00 -15.47 11.64
C LYS A 72 -3.07 -16.32 12.47
#